data_AF-C6TIY7-F1
#
_entry.id   AF-C6TIY7-F1
#
_cell.length_a   1.000
_cell.length_b   1.000
_cell.length_c   1.000
_cell.angle_alpha   90.00
_cell.angle_beta   90.00
_cell.angle_gamma   90.00
#
_symmetry.space_group_name_H-M   'P 1'
#
loop_
_entity.id
_entity.type
_entity.pdbx_description
1 polymer ?
#
loop_
_entity_poly.entity_id
_entity_poly.type
_entity_poly.pdbx_seq_one_letter_code
_entity_poly.pdbx_strand_id
1 'polypeptide(L)'
;MEVEARRIRRFVPQRPSHRTILPLHASSSSHNVSNTISCWYCDYKICSFNRPLFHFGRRYARFLKVWFSIGVGFALSAVLGVTLVLLWELARTLHLCAGSNKLGSFARSLLFGIPPSVPGLSLSLADTGYACVSTIISVFMHELGHAVAATSEGIQVEYIAVFIAILFPGALVAFNYEFLQTLPHLTALRVYSAGIWHNAVVS
;
A
#
# COMPACT_ATOMS: atom_id res chain seq x y z
N MET A 1 55.56 -28.37 -44.89
CA MET A 1 54.44 -27.63 -44.27
C MET A 1 53.61 -27.11 -45.42
N GLU A 2 52.61 -27.88 -45.81
CA GLU A 2 51.74 -27.61 -46.94
C GLU A 2 50.30 -27.54 -46.41
N VAL A 3 49.44 -26.91 -47.21
CA VAL A 3 47.97 -26.99 -47.16
C VAL A 3 47.31 -26.05 -46.14
N GLU A 4 46.29 -25.23 -46.41
CA GLU A 4 45.61 -24.82 -47.64
C GLU A 4 44.54 -23.81 -47.23
N ALA A 5 44.46 -22.68 -47.94
CA ALA A 5 43.30 -21.80 -47.87
C ALA A 5 42.17 -22.42 -48.72
N ARG A 6 41.13 -22.97 -48.07
CA ARG A 6 39.88 -23.37 -48.74
C ARG A 6 38.63 -22.80 -48.07
N ARG A 7 37.85 -22.17 -48.94
CA ARG A 7 36.58 -21.45 -48.86
C ARG A 7 35.40 -22.40 -48.56
N ILE A 8 34.46 -22.04 -47.68
CA ILE A 8 33.07 -22.56 -47.74
C ILE A 8 32.07 -21.42 -47.54
N ARG A 9 31.13 -21.33 -48.48
CA ARG A 9 30.02 -20.39 -48.60
C ARG A 9 28.72 -21.03 -48.07
N ARG A 10 27.88 -20.18 -47.50
CA ARG A 10 26.39 -20.22 -47.38
C ARG A 10 25.79 -21.21 -46.37
N PHE A 11 24.91 -20.68 -45.52
CA PHE A 11 23.46 -20.94 -45.56
C PHE A 11 22.71 -19.86 -44.76
N VAL A 12 21.78 -19.16 -45.42
CA VAL A 12 20.70 -18.41 -44.79
C VAL A 12 19.56 -19.40 -44.57
N PRO A 13 18.89 -19.36 -43.40
CA PRO A 13 17.44 -19.47 -43.42
C PRO A 13 16.74 -18.32 -42.70
N GLN A 14 15.51 -18.12 -43.13
CA GLN A 14 14.58 -17.04 -42.86
C GLN A 14 14.08 -16.99 -41.40
N ARG A 15 13.52 -15.82 -41.03
CA ARG A 15 12.63 -15.57 -39.89
C ARG A 15 11.67 -16.73 -39.59
N PRO A 16 11.20 -16.79 -38.33
CA PRO A 16 9.78 -16.72 -38.08
C PRO A 16 9.42 -15.46 -37.28
N SER A 17 8.45 -14.73 -37.81
CA SER A 17 7.66 -13.76 -37.06
C SER A 17 6.82 -14.53 -36.05
N HIS A 18 6.99 -14.24 -34.76
CA HIS A 18 5.91 -14.37 -33.79
C HIS A 18 5.77 -13.06 -33.02
N ARG A 19 4.63 -12.42 -33.25
CA ARG A 19 4.08 -11.31 -32.47
C ARG A 19 3.68 -11.84 -31.10
N THR A 20 4.23 -11.26 -30.05
CA THR A 20 3.60 -11.14 -28.73
C THR A 20 4.08 -9.80 -28.16
N ILE A 21 3.36 -8.73 -28.47
CA ILE A 21 2.54 -7.97 -27.50
C ILE A 21 3.39 -7.55 -26.31
N LEU A 22 3.95 -6.34 -26.39
CA LEU A 22 4.04 -5.31 -25.35
C LEU A 22 5.03 -4.25 -25.84
N PRO A 23 4.58 -3.03 -26.22
CA PRO A 23 5.49 -1.91 -26.29
C PRO A 23 5.86 -1.57 -24.85
N LEU A 24 6.98 -2.11 -24.36
CA LEU A 24 7.71 -1.47 -23.28
C LEU A 24 8.23 -0.15 -23.83
N HIS A 25 7.36 0.85 -23.78
CA HIS A 25 7.74 2.24 -23.96
C HIS A 25 8.72 2.55 -22.83
N ALA A 26 10.00 2.41 -23.14
CA ALA A 26 11.07 3.06 -22.42
C ALA A 26 10.88 4.57 -22.64
N SER A 27 9.96 5.18 -21.88
CA SER A 27 9.92 6.63 -21.74
C SER A 27 11.03 7.02 -20.77
N SER A 28 12.20 7.21 -21.36
CA SER A 28 13.03 8.39 -21.15
C SER A 28 12.51 9.36 -20.09
N SER A 29 13.26 9.44 -18.98
CA SER A 29 13.67 10.68 -18.31
C SER A 29 12.99 11.93 -18.85
N SER A 30 11.85 12.29 -18.26
CA SER A 30 11.32 13.65 -18.33
C SER A 30 10.49 13.91 -17.10
N HIS A 31 10.86 15.01 -16.45
CA HIS A 31 10.34 15.57 -15.22
C HIS A 31 8.90 16.12 -15.38
N ASN A 32 8.02 15.41 -16.09
CA ASN A 32 6.65 15.83 -16.38
C ASN A 32 5.67 14.93 -15.64
N VAL A 33 4.99 15.54 -14.69
CA VAL A 33 3.90 14.95 -13.90
C VAL A 33 2.73 14.66 -14.83
N SER A 34 2.60 13.42 -15.30
CA SER A 34 1.43 12.97 -16.04
C SER A 34 0.33 12.58 -15.06
N ASN A 35 -0.56 13.53 -14.75
CA ASN A 35 -1.83 13.24 -14.11
C ASN A 35 -2.79 12.69 -15.18
N THR A 36 -3.37 11.53 -14.95
CA THR A 36 -4.39 10.93 -15.82
C THR A 36 -5.77 11.17 -15.22
N ILE A 37 -6.57 11.98 -15.92
CA ILE A 37 -7.94 12.27 -15.54
C ILE A 37 -8.84 11.56 -16.54
N SER A 38 -9.42 10.46 -16.10
CA SER A 38 -10.51 9.74 -16.76
C SER A 38 -11.82 10.11 -16.07
N CYS A 39 -12.94 10.04 -16.81
CA CYS A 39 -14.29 10.32 -16.29
C CYS A 39 -14.63 9.52 -15.00
N TRP A 40 -13.92 8.41 -14.78
CA TRP A 40 -14.18 7.44 -13.71
C TRP A 40 -12.98 7.21 -12.79
N TYR A 41 -11.84 7.85 -13.07
CA TYR A 41 -10.59 7.63 -12.36
C TYR A 41 -9.73 8.89 -12.44
N CYS A 42 -9.35 9.42 -11.28
CA CYS A 42 -8.40 10.52 -11.19
C CYS A 42 -7.17 10.02 -10.43
N ASP A 43 -5.98 10.08 -11.03
CA ASP A 43 -4.72 9.91 -10.30
C ASP A 43 -3.95 11.24 -10.24
N TYR A 44 -3.41 11.50 -9.05
CA TYR A 44 -2.58 12.66 -8.79
C TYR A 44 -1.25 12.21 -8.21
N LYS A 45 -0.17 12.40 -8.96
CA LYS A 45 1.18 11.98 -8.57
C LYS A 45 1.96 13.14 -7.97
N ILE A 46 2.37 12.98 -6.72
CA ILE A 46 3.14 13.94 -5.94
C ILE A 46 4.60 13.46 -5.89
N CYS A 47 5.45 14.03 -6.74
CA CYS A 47 6.90 13.76 -6.72
C CYS A 47 7.68 14.79 -5.90
N SER A 48 7.10 15.97 -5.64
CA SER A 48 7.75 17.07 -4.92
C SER A 48 8.13 16.69 -3.49
N PHE A 49 7.33 15.82 -2.85
CA PHE A 49 7.52 15.42 -1.46
C PHE A 49 8.66 14.40 -1.25
N ASN A 50 9.15 13.75 -2.31
CA ASN A 50 10.12 12.66 -2.17
C ASN A 50 11.47 13.13 -1.59
N ARG A 51 11.96 14.29 -2.05
CA ARG A 51 13.23 14.88 -1.60
C ARG A 51 13.21 15.28 -0.12
N PRO A 52 12.23 16.08 0.35
CA PRO A 52 12.16 16.44 1.77
C PRO A 52 11.88 15.21 2.65
N LEU A 53 11.01 14.29 2.21
CA LEU A 53 10.73 13.06 2.94
C LEU A 53 11.98 12.17 3.10
N PHE A 54 12.77 12.03 2.03
CA PHE A 54 14.03 11.28 2.09
C PHE A 54 15.04 11.93 3.04
N HIS A 55 15.21 13.25 2.98
CA HIS A 55 16.11 13.96 3.89
C HIS A 55 15.63 13.84 5.35
N PHE A 56 14.32 13.96 5.59
CA PHE A 56 13.71 13.79 6.90
C PHE A 56 13.92 12.38 7.45
N GLY A 57 13.61 11.35 6.66
CA GLY A 57 13.79 9.95 7.02
C GLY A 57 15.24 9.62 7.37
N ARG A 58 16.19 10.14 6.60
CA ARG A 58 17.63 9.97 6.85
C ARG A 58 18.12 10.72 8.08
N ARG A 59 17.67 11.96 8.29
CA ARG A 59 18.08 12.80 9.43
C ARG A 59 17.63 12.20 10.77
N TYR A 60 16.42 11.66 10.82
CA TYR A 60 15.84 11.09 12.04
C TYR A 60 15.81 9.56 12.05
N ALA A 61 16.62 8.90 11.21
CA ALA A 61 16.57 7.46 10.98
C ALA A 61 16.63 6.62 12.26
N ARG A 62 17.50 6.97 13.22
CA ARG A 62 17.62 6.24 14.49
C ARG A 62 16.33 6.28 15.31
N PHE A 63 15.74 7.47 15.43
CA PHE A 63 14.48 7.66 16.15
C PHE A 63 13.33 6.96 15.44
N LEU A 64 13.21 7.15 14.13
CA LEU A 64 12.16 6.53 13.32
C LEU A 64 12.21 5.01 13.37
N LYS A 65 13.41 4.40 13.33
CA LYS A 65 13.54 2.93 13.45
C LYS A 65 13.03 2.40 14.78
N VAL A 66 13.31 3.09 15.89
CA VAL A 66 12.79 2.71 17.22
C VAL A 66 11.28 2.89 17.25
N TRP A 67 10.79 4.03 16.78
CA TRP A 67 9.37 4.35 16.66
C TRP A 67 8.59 3.28 15.88
N PHE A 68 9.05 2.92 14.68
CA PHE A 68 8.44 1.87 13.87
C PHE A 68 8.61 0.47 14.47
N SER A 69 9.66 0.22 15.25
CA SER A 69 9.81 -1.04 15.99
C SER A 69 8.73 -1.22 17.06
N ILE A 70 8.24 -0.13 17.67
CA ILE A 70 7.08 -0.16 18.57
C ILE A 70 5.81 -0.45 17.76
N GLY A 71 5.67 0.18 16.60
CA GLY A 71 4.57 -0.04 15.65
C GLY A 71 4.41 -1.50 15.22
N VAL A 72 5.51 -2.23 15.05
CA VAL A 72 5.48 -3.69 14.81
C VAL A 72 4.76 -4.43 15.92
N GLY A 73 5.13 -4.16 17.19
CA GLY A 73 4.51 -4.81 18.34
C GLY A 73 3.03 -4.48 18.44
N PHE A 74 2.66 -3.21 18.20
CA PHE A 74 1.27 -2.78 18.14
C PHE A 74 0.50 -3.52 17.04
N ALA A 75 1.01 -3.56 15.81
CA ALA A 75 0.35 -4.22 14.69
C ALA A 75 0.15 -5.72 14.94
N LEU A 76 1.16 -6.41 15.49
CA LEU A 76 1.04 -7.82 15.89
C LEU A 76 -0.02 -8.00 16.97
N SER A 77 -0.02 -7.16 18.01
CA SER A 77 -1.02 -7.22 19.08
C SER A 77 -2.44 -6.93 18.57
N ALA A 78 -2.60 -6.01 17.61
CA ALA A 78 -3.87 -5.68 17.00
C ALA A 78 -4.40 -6.87 16.17
N VAL A 79 -3.55 -7.48 15.34
CA VAL A 79 -3.91 -8.68 14.58
C VAL A 79 -4.28 -9.85 15.51
N LEU A 80 -3.51 -10.06 16.58
CA LEU A 80 -3.84 -11.07 17.59
C LEU A 80 -5.17 -10.75 18.30
N GLY A 81 -5.39 -9.50 18.68
CA GLY A 81 -6.65 -9.06 19.32
C GLY A 81 -7.86 -9.28 18.42
N VAL A 82 -7.77 -8.86 17.16
CA VAL A 82 -8.85 -9.03 16.17
C VAL A 82 -9.11 -10.51 15.89
N THR A 83 -8.07 -11.32 15.72
CA THR A 83 -8.24 -12.77 15.49
C THR A 83 -8.86 -13.48 16.69
N LEU A 84 -8.48 -13.13 17.92
CA LEU A 84 -9.09 -13.66 19.14
C LEU A 84 -10.55 -13.22 19.29
N VAL A 85 -10.88 -11.96 19.00
CA VAL A 85 -12.27 -11.47 19.02
C VAL A 85 -13.11 -12.19 17.96
N LEU A 86 -12.59 -12.35 16.74
CA LEU A 86 -13.29 -13.08 15.68
C LEU A 86 -13.46 -14.56 16.02
N LEU A 87 -12.44 -15.20 16.61
CA LEU A 87 -12.51 -16.60 17.05
C LEU A 87 -13.49 -16.77 18.21
N TRP A 88 -13.54 -15.81 19.13
CA TRP A 88 -14.51 -15.77 20.22
C TRP A 88 -15.94 -15.65 19.70
N GLU A 89 -16.20 -14.75 18.75
CA GLU A 89 -17.50 -14.62 18.10
C GLU A 89 -17.87 -15.88 17.29
N LEU A 90 -16.92 -16.51 16.60
CA LEU A 90 -17.13 -17.78 15.90
C LEU A 90 -17.46 -18.92 16.88
N ALA A 91 -16.69 -19.06 17.96
CA ALA A 91 -16.95 -20.07 18.98
C ALA A 91 -18.30 -19.85 19.65
N ARG A 92 -18.67 -18.59 19.92
CA ARG A 92 -19.96 -18.22 20.49
C ARG A 92 -21.11 -18.54 19.53
N THR A 93 -21.00 -18.22 18.25
CA THR A 93 -22.04 -18.55 17.26
C THR A 93 -22.20 -20.06 17.06
N LEU A 94 -21.11 -20.82 17.15
CA LEU A 94 -21.14 -22.29 17.08
C LEU A 94 -21.68 -22.95 18.37
N HIS A 95 -21.34 -22.44 19.55
CA HIS A 95 -21.82 -22.95 20.85
C HIS A 95 -23.21 -22.42 21.25
N LEU A 96 -23.66 -21.30 20.66
CA LEU A 96 -24.95 -20.65 20.95
C LEU A 96 -25.78 -20.51 19.67
N CYS A 97 -26.41 -21.61 19.23
CA CYS A 97 -27.72 -21.50 18.57
C CYS A 97 -28.80 -20.80 19.44
N ALA A 98 -28.44 -20.26 20.61
CA ALA A 98 -29.29 -19.44 21.47
C ALA A 98 -28.45 -18.45 22.31
N GLY A 99 -28.33 -17.17 21.92
CA GLY A 99 -28.01 -16.13 22.92
C GLY A 99 -27.16 -14.91 22.53
N SER A 100 -27.86 -13.90 22.02
CA SER A 100 -27.57 -12.46 22.11
C SER A 100 -26.64 -11.80 21.07
N ASN A 101 -27.30 -11.02 20.21
CA ASN A 101 -26.81 -10.26 19.05
C ASN A 101 -26.18 -8.90 19.42
N LYS A 102 -26.25 -8.48 20.70
CA LYS A 102 -25.78 -7.16 21.15
C LYS A 102 -24.26 -7.02 21.04
N LEU A 103 -23.49 -8.01 21.51
CA LEU A 103 -22.01 -7.91 21.51
C LEU A 103 -21.42 -7.95 20.10
N GLY A 104 -21.92 -8.82 19.22
CA GLY A 104 -21.51 -8.85 17.82
C GLY A 104 -21.80 -7.54 17.08
N SER A 105 -22.83 -6.80 17.50
CA SER A 105 -23.09 -5.45 17.01
C SER A 105 -22.06 -4.43 17.50
N PHE A 106 -21.63 -4.52 18.76
CA PHE A 106 -20.54 -3.68 19.30
C PHE A 106 -19.19 -4.02 18.65
N ALA A 107 -18.87 -5.30 18.44
CA ALA A 107 -17.65 -5.71 17.74
C ALA A 107 -17.63 -5.20 16.29
N ARG A 108 -18.76 -5.22 15.58
CA ARG A 108 -18.86 -4.60 14.23
C ARG A 108 -18.65 -3.09 14.27
N SER A 109 -19.20 -2.42 15.28
CA SER A 109 -19.00 -0.98 15.46
C SER A 109 -17.54 -0.63 15.82
N LEU A 110 -16.88 -1.44 16.65
CA LEU A 110 -15.48 -1.24 17.07
C LEU A 110 -14.48 -1.58 15.96
N LEU A 111 -14.72 -2.66 15.21
CA LEU A 111 -13.78 -3.16 14.19
C LEU A 111 -13.97 -2.48 12.83
N PHE A 112 -15.20 -2.17 12.45
CA PHE A 112 -15.50 -1.61 11.14
C PHE A 112 -16.00 -0.16 11.20
N GLY A 113 -16.16 0.42 12.40
CA GLY A 113 -16.68 1.78 12.55
C GLY A 113 -18.13 1.95 12.06
N ILE A 114 -18.80 0.85 11.68
CA ILE A 114 -20.16 0.88 11.15
C ILE A 114 -21.10 0.92 12.36
N PRO A 115 -21.80 2.05 12.62
CA PRO A 115 -22.75 2.10 13.70
C PRO A 115 -23.79 0.99 13.53
N PRO A 116 -24.31 0.39 14.62
CA PRO A 116 -25.41 -0.56 14.53
C PRO A 116 -26.51 0.10 13.71
N SER A 117 -26.78 -0.46 12.54
CA SER A 117 -27.73 0.07 11.57
C SER A 117 -29.10 0.19 12.24
N VAL A 118 -29.43 1.38 12.70
CA VAL A 118 -30.80 1.74 13.01
C VAL A 118 -31.50 1.81 11.66
N PRO A 119 -32.52 0.96 11.39
CA PRO A 119 -33.24 1.01 10.12
C PRO A 119 -33.93 2.37 10.02
N GLY A 120 -33.48 3.24 9.11
CA GLY A 120 -34.14 4.53 8.83
C GLY A 120 -33.26 5.77 8.80
N LEU A 121 -31.95 5.69 9.11
CA LEU A 121 -31.06 6.84 8.92
C LEU A 121 -30.35 6.72 7.56
N SER A 122 -30.92 7.34 6.54
CA SER A 122 -30.23 7.65 5.29
C SER A 122 -28.97 8.43 5.67
N LEU A 123 -27.78 7.85 5.51
CA LEU A 123 -26.51 8.58 5.61
C LEU A 123 -26.67 9.88 4.83
N SER A 124 -26.58 11.02 5.51
CA SER A 124 -26.69 12.31 4.84
C SER A 124 -25.59 12.39 3.78
N LEU A 125 -25.86 13.05 2.65
CA LEU A 125 -24.84 13.27 1.63
C LEU A 125 -23.63 14.02 2.22
N ALA A 126 -23.86 14.85 3.24
CA ALA A 126 -22.82 15.50 4.03
C ALA A 126 -21.99 14.48 4.84
N ASP A 127 -22.61 13.57 5.57
CA ASP A 127 -21.91 12.55 6.38
C ASP A 127 -21.06 11.62 5.51
N THR A 128 -21.59 11.26 4.34
CA THR A 128 -20.86 10.47 3.33
C THR A 128 -19.67 11.27 2.79
N GLY A 129 -19.84 12.56 2.50
CA GLY A 129 -18.77 13.44 2.09
C GLY A 129 -17.65 13.55 3.14
N TYR A 130 -18.01 13.73 4.41
CA TYR A 130 -17.04 13.76 5.51
C TYR A 130 -16.30 12.43 5.68
N ALA A 131 -17.01 11.30 5.55
CA ALA A 131 -16.38 9.98 5.56
C ALA A 131 -15.41 9.78 4.38
N CYS A 132 -15.76 10.25 3.18
CA CYS A 132 -14.87 10.22 2.01
C CYS A 132 -13.61 11.07 2.22
N VAL A 133 -13.74 12.30 2.73
CA VAL A 133 -12.59 13.16 3.01
C VAL A 133 -11.72 12.58 4.12
N SER A 134 -12.34 12.08 5.19
CA SER A 134 -11.63 11.44 6.30
C SER A 134 -10.85 10.20 5.84
N THR A 135 -11.44 9.36 4.99
CA THR A 135 -10.76 8.18 4.44
C THR A 135 -9.61 8.56 3.52
N ILE A 136 -9.75 9.58 2.66
CA ILE A 136 -8.63 10.10 1.85
C ILE A 136 -7.46 10.51 2.75
N ILE A 137 -7.74 11.30 3.79
CA ILE A 137 -6.69 11.80 4.71
C ILE A 137 -6.06 10.63 5.47
N SER A 138 -6.88 9.69 5.96
CA SER A 138 -6.40 8.52 6.70
C SER A 138 -5.52 7.61 5.84
N VAL A 139 -5.94 7.31 4.61
CA VAL A 139 -5.13 6.49 3.68
C VAL A 139 -3.86 7.24 3.27
N PHE A 140 -3.93 8.56 3.06
CA PHE A 140 -2.73 9.35 2.79
C PHE A 140 -1.71 9.28 3.94
N MET A 141 -2.16 9.40 5.19
CA MET A 141 -1.28 9.27 6.36
C MET A 141 -0.74 7.85 6.53
N HIS A 142 -1.52 6.83 6.17
CA HIS A 142 -1.10 5.43 6.16
C HIS A 142 0.08 5.20 5.20
N GLU A 143 -0.08 5.63 3.95
CA GLU A 143 0.94 5.51 2.91
C GLU A 143 2.17 6.37 3.22
N LEU A 144 1.96 7.55 3.79
CA LEU A 144 3.05 8.40 4.27
C LEU A 144 3.86 7.69 5.36
N GLY A 145 3.21 6.93 6.24
CA GLY A 145 3.91 6.10 7.23
C GLY A 145 4.84 5.08 6.60
N HIS A 146 4.37 4.34 5.59
CA HIS A 146 5.21 3.43 4.81
C HIS A 146 6.40 4.15 4.16
N ALA A 147 6.16 5.32 3.58
CA ALA A 147 7.20 6.14 2.96
C ALA A 147 8.27 6.59 3.97
N VAL A 148 7.86 7.07 5.14
CA VAL A 148 8.78 7.51 6.20
C VAL A 148 9.59 6.32 6.74
N ALA A 149 8.96 5.15 6.92
CA ALA A 149 9.67 3.94 7.34
C ALA A 149 10.71 3.50 6.29
N ALA A 150 10.33 3.45 5.01
CA ALA A 150 11.23 3.08 3.92
C ALA A 150 12.43 4.05 3.80
N THR A 151 12.20 5.36 3.89
CA THR A 151 13.27 6.36 3.85
C THR A 151 14.20 6.32 5.06
N SER A 152 13.70 5.96 6.24
CA SER A 152 14.53 5.73 7.44
C SER A 152 15.51 4.56 7.27
N GLU A 153 15.18 3.61 6.38
CA GLU A 153 16.01 2.47 6.01
C GLU A 153 16.90 2.77 4.79
N GLY A 154 16.82 3.99 4.25
CA GLY A 154 17.62 4.46 3.12
C GLY A 154 17.04 4.12 1.75
N ILE A 155 15.79 3.66 1.70
CA ILE A 155 15.08 3.35 0.45
C ILE A 155 14.51 4.64 -0.12
N GLN A 156 14.72 4.86 -1.41
CA GLN A 156 14.21 6.03 -2.10
C GLN A 156 12.75 5.82 -2.51
N VAL A 157 11.92 6.84 -2.27
CA VAL A 157 10.52 6.88 -2.69
C VAL A 157 10.45 7.52 -4.08
N GLU A 158 9.77 6.84 -5.01
CA GLU A 158 9.65 7.27 -6.41
C GLU A 158 8.52 8.28 -6.61
N TYR A 159 7.37 8.09 -5.97
CA TYR A 159 6.25 9.04 -5.93
C TYR A 159 5.21 8.63 -4.90
N ILE A 160 4.40 9.58 -4.45
CA ILE A 160 3.17 9.32 -3.71
C ILE A 160 2.01 9.66 -4.64
N ALA A 161 1.13 8.71 -4.92
CA ALA A 161 -0.06 8.93 -5.72
C ALA A 161 -1.30 8.96 -4.83
N VAL A 162 -2.17 9.94 -5.02
CA VAL A 162 -3.54 9.91 -4.51
C VAL A 162 -4.44 9.60 -5.69
N PHE A 163 -5.31 8.60 -5.56
CA PHE A 163 -6.25 8.25 -6.61
C PHE A 163 -7.67 8.20 -6.08
N ILE A 164 -8.61 8.67 -6.89
CA ILE A 164 -10.03 8.61 -6.58
C ILE A 164 -10.67 7.74 -7.65
N ALA A 165 -11.10 6.54 -7.24
CA ALA A 165 -12.00 5.71 -8.02
C ALA A 165 -13.43 5.90 -7.49
N ILE A 166 -14.43 5.74 -8.36
CA ILE A 166 -15.87 5.93 -8.04
C ILE A 166 -16.29 5.24 -6.73
N LEU A 167 -15.75 4.04 -6.48
CA LEU A 167 -16.08 3.24 -5.31
C LEU A 167 -15.15 3.46 -4.12
N PHE A 168 -13.93 3.98 -4.33
CA PHE A 168 -12.91 3.99 -3.31
C PHE A 168 -11.87 5.10 -3.51
N PRO A 169 -11.78 6.07 -2.59
CA PRO A 169 -10.61 6.93 -2.51
C PRO A 169 -9.42 6.17 -1.94
N GLY A 170 -8.24 6.34 -2.54
CA GLY A 170 -7.01 5.72 -2.08
C GLY A 170 -5.79 6.61 -2.24
N ALA A 171 -4.72 6.25 -1.54
CA ALA A 171 -3.39 6.73 -1.80
C ALA A 171 -2.46 5.53 -1.94
N LEU A 172 -1.30 5.74 -2.54
CA LEU A 172 -0.27 4.75 -2.75
C LEU A 172 1.07 5.45 -2.65
N VAL A 173 2.01 4.88 -1.91
CA VAL A 173 3.43 5.24 -2.05
C VAL A 173 4.17 4.21 -2.90
N ALA A 174 4.85 4.69 -3.95
CA ALA A 174 5.70 3.90 -4.82
C ALA A 174 7.15 3.97 -4.35
N PHE A 175 7.72 2.81 -4.01
CA PHE A 175 9.14 2.61 -3.74
C PHE A 175 9.53 1.19 -4.17
N ASN A 176 10.84 0.90 -4.20
CA ASN A 176 11.34 -0.39 -4.66
C ASN A 176 11.03 -1.51 -3.64
N TYR A 177 9.95 -2.26 -3.88
CA TYR A 177 9.53 -3.39 -3.07
C TYR A 177 10.48 -4.60 -3.17
N GLU A 178 11.12 -4.80 -4.33
CA GLU A 178 12.11 -5.87 -4.52
C GLU A 178 13.31 -5.68 -3.60
N PHE A 179 13.81 -4.44 -3.49
CA PHE A 179 14.88 -4.09 -2.57
C PHE A 179 14.46 -4.34 -1.11
N LEU A 180 13.20 -4.07 -0.77
CA LEU A 180 12.64 -4.37 0.56
C LEU A 180 12.66 -5.87 0.92
N GLN A 181 12.41 -6.74 -0.05
CA GLN A 181 12.45 -8.19 0.17
C GLN A 181 13.87 -8.72 0.37
N THR A 182 14.88 -8.02 -0.14
CA THR A 182 16.29 -8.36 0.11
C THR A 182 16.80 -7.91 1.48
N LEU A 183 16.05 -7.02 2.17
CA LEU A 183 16.41 -6.51 3.48
C LEU A 183 16.06 -7.50 4.61
N PRO A 184 16.61 -7.31 5.82
CA PRO A 184 16.27 -8.15 6.98
C PRO A 184 14.76 -8.15 7.24
N HIS A 185 14.24 -9.31 7.66
CA HIS A 185 12.80 -9.51 7.94
C HIS A 185 12.22 -8.46 8.89
N LEU A 186 12.98 -8.03 9.91
CA LEU A 186 12.53 -6.99 10.85
C LEU A 186 12.39 -5.61 10.19
N THR A 187 13.22 -5.30 9.21
CA THR A 187 13.13 -4.05 8.45
C THR A 187 11.89 -4.05 7.57
N ALA A 188 11.65 -5.16 6.86
CA ALA A 188 10.43 -5.32 6.07
C ALA A 188 9.17 -5.23 6.95
N LEU A 189 9.17 -5.89 8.11
CA LEU A 189 8.05 -5.87 9.06
C LEU A 189 7.77 -4.45 9.60
N ARG A 190 8.82 -3.67 9.88
CA ARG A 190 8.67 -2.25 10.26
C ARG A 190 8.02 -1.44 9.16
N VAL A 191 8.43 -1.62 7.91
CA VAL A 191 7.80 -0.93 6.78
C VAL A 191 6.36 -1.40 6.63
N TYR A 192 6.06 -2.70 6.64
CA TYR A 192 4.68 -3.21 6.51
C TYR A 192 3.73 -2.80 7.65
N SER A 193 4.24 -2.61 8.88
CA SER A 193 3.43 -2.15 10.02
C SER A 193 3.35 -0.63 10.15
N ALA A 194 4.18 0.11 9.41
CA ALA A 194 4.32 1.56 9.56
C ALA A 194 3.02 2.32 9.29
N GLY A 195 2.25 1.92 8.28
CA GLY A 195 0.97 2.57 7.95
C GLY A 195 -0.08 2.40 9.04
N ILE A 196 -0.22 1.18 9.59
CA ILE A 196 -1.14 0.89 10.70
C ILE A 196 -0.76 1.71 11.92
N TRP A 197 0.54 1.74 12.26
CA TRP A 197 1.04 2.49 13.39
C TRP A 197 0.84 4.01 13.24
N HIS A 198 1.12 4.57 12.05
CA HIS A 198 0.86 5.99 11.80
C HIS A 198 -0.62 6.34 11.92
N ASN A 199 -1.50 5.52 11.36
CA ASN A 199 -2.93 5.76 11.51
C ASN A 199 -3.35 5.66 12.96
N ALA A 200 -2.90 4.66 13.73
CA ALA A 200 -3.24 4.54 15.14
C ALA A 200 -2.81 5.74 16.00
N VAL A 201 -1.73 6.43 15.62
CA VAL A 201 -1.24 7.63 16.31
C VAL A 201 -1.99 8.90 15.87
N VAL A 202 -2.47 8.94 14.63
CA VAL A 202 -3.19 10.09 14.06
C VAL A 202 -4.70 10.02 14.34
N SER A 203 -5.25 8.82 14.57
CA SER A 203 -6.68 8.55 14.80
C SER A 203 -7.19 9.00 16.16
#